data_AF-A0A1B6FAB6-F1
#
_entry.id   AF-A0A1B6FAB6-F1
#
_cell.length_a   1.000
_cell.length_b   1.000
_cell.length_c   1.000
_cell.angle_alpha   90.00
_cell.angle_beta   90.00
_cell.angle_gamma   90.00
#
_symmetry.space_group_name_H-M   'P 1'
#
loop_
_entity.id
_entity.type
_entity.pdbx_description
1 polymer ?
#
loop_
_entity_poly.entity_id
_entity_poly.type
_entity_poly.pdbx_seq_one_letter_code
_entity_poly.pdbx_strand_id
1 'polypeptide(L)'
;FDADCISMKSKSLLDRYANLEKPMKIRRQKLFDSLQAQQIFRDIEDEEVWIREKEPVAVSTNRGRDLIGVQNLIKKHQAVLAEIHNHENRINTVLNDAKNLVENGHFAANEIKNRSDTLTDHWNILKEKSSRRRQDLDDSLHAHQYFVDANDAESWIREKEPLVANNDYGKDEDSSEALLKKHEALMSDLLAFRNTVEKLKKQAAECRQQETPVLDVTGKECVVALYDYTENTPREVSMKKGDVLTLLNSNNKDWWKVEVNDRQGFVPAAYVKKQDAALSASQQNLIDKHSIGTRQNQINEQYEKLMELAQDREKKLKDAVKAFVLVREAAELAAWIKDKENHAQIQDIGEDLEQVEVMQKKFDDFQTDLRANEVRLAEMNELALQLISLGQTEAAVKIKTQLDDLNKKWDSLQQLATEKASQLGSAHEVQRFHRDVDETKDWIEEKDGALNNNDLGKDLRSVQTLQRK
;
A
#
# COMPACT_ATOMS: atom_id res chain seq x y z
N PHE A 1 50.14 73.11 79.90
CA PHE A 1 49.35 72.56 78.79
C PHE A 1 48.08 71.98 79.37
N ASP A 2 46.92 72.42 78.87
CA ASP A 2 45.60 72.07 79.42
C ASP A 2 45.24 70.62 79.06
N ALA A 3 45.75 69.68 79.86
CA ALA A 3 45.63 68.24 79.64
C ALA A 3 44.18 67.76 79.68
N ASP A 4 43.33 68.41 80.48
CA ASP A 4 41.91 68.10 80.59
C ASP A 4 41.16 68.51 79.32
N CYS A 5 41.46 69.68 78.75
CA CYS A 5 40.90 70.10 77.46
C CYS A 5 41.32 69.18 76.31
N ILE A 6 42.57 68.69 76.30
CA ILE A 6 43.06 67.72 75.31
C ILE A 6 42.36 66.36 75.49
N SER A 7 42.20 65.89 76.74
CA SER A 7 41.51 64.64 77.06
C SER A 7 40.03 64.68 76.66
N MET A 8 39.32 65.78 76.95
CA MET A 8 37.93 66.00 76.53
C MET A 8 37.78 66.01 75.01
N LYS A 9 38.67 66.69 74.28
CA LYS A 9 38.66 66.71 72.81
C LYS A 9 38.95 65.33 72.22
N SER A 10 39.89 64.58 72.79
CA SER A 10 40.20 63.21 72.39
C SER A 10 38.99 62.29 72.57
N LYS A 11 38.34 62.34 73.75
CA LYS A 11 37.12 61.57 74.02
C LYS A 11 35.98 61.93 73.07
N SER A 12 35.75 63.23 72.84
CA SER A 12 34.75 63.72 71.87
C SER A 12 35.03 63.23 70.44
N LEU A 13 36.30 63.17 70.03
CA LEU A 13 36.71 62.67 68.72
C LEU A 13 36.49 61.15 68.59
N LEU A 14 36.85 60.38 69.62
CA LEU A 14 36.61 58.93 69.68
C LEU A 14 35.12 58.61 69.67
N ASP A 15 34.31 59.34 70.43
CA ASP A 15 32.85 59.21 70.43
C ASP A 15 32.26 59.55 69.06
N ARG A 16 32.75 60.60 68.39
CA ARG A 16 32.36 60.93 67.02
C ARG A 16 32.73 59.83 66.03
N TYR A 17 33.94 59.28 66.11
CA TYR A 17 34.39 58.18 65.25
C TYR A 17 33.56 56.91 65.47
N ALA A 18 33.30 56.53 66.72
CA ALA A 18 32.43 55.41 67.06
C ALA A 18 30.99 55.60 66.53
N ASN A 19 30.48 56.83 66.60
CA ASN A 19 29.16 57.18 66.07
C ASN A 19 29.07 57.14 64.53
N LEU A 20 30.20 57.13 63.80
CA LEU A 20 30.20 56.96 62.33
C LEU A 20 30.00 55.50 61.90
N GLU A 21 30.28 54.52 62.77
CA GLU A 21 30.23 53.10 62.41
C GLU A 21 28.82 52.64 62.00
N LYS A 22 27.81 53.03 62.79
CA LYS A 22 26.39 52.71 62.52
C LYS A 22 25.90 53.27 61.18
N PRO A 23 25.99 54.60 60.89
CA PRO A 23 25.53 55.14 59.61
C PRO A 23 26.35 54.63 58.42
N MET A 24 27.65 54.35 58.58
CA MET A 24 28.45 53.70 57.53
C MET A 24 27.95 52.30 57.22
N LYS A 25 27.67 51.47 58.23
CA LYS A 25 27.09 50.13 58.05
C LYS A 25 25.73 50.19 57.35
N ILE A 26 24.84 51.08 57.77
CA ILE A 26 23.52 51.28 57.15
C ILE A 26 23.66 51.72 55.69
N ARG A 27 24.54 52.70 55.41
CA ARG A 27 24.77 53.17 54.03
C ARG A 27 25.34 52.07 53.16
N ARG A 28 26.30 51.29 53.67
CA ARG A 28 26.89 50.15 52.95
C ARG A 28 25.81 49.12 52.62
N GLN A 29 24.93 48.77 53.56
CA GLN A 29 23.83 47.85 53.32
C GLN A 29 22.87 48.38 52.25
N LYS A 30 22.42 49.64 52.35
CA LYS A 30 21.54 50.25 51.35
C LYS A 30 22.14 50.29 49.95
N LEU A 31 23.45 50.55 49.84
CA LEU A 31 24.14 50.52 48.55
C LEU A 31 24.24 49.10 48.00
N PHE A 32 24.45 48.11 48.87
CA PHE A 32 24.46 46.70 48.48
C PHE A 32 23.08 46.24 48.00
N ASP A 33 22.02 46.53 48.76
CA ASP A 33 20.63 46.24 48.39
C ASP A 33 20.27 46.94 47.06
N SER A 34 20.66 48.21 46.91
CA SER A 34 20.45 48.95 45.65
C SER A 34 21.19 48.32 44.47
N LEU A 35 22.41 47.81 44.68
CA LEU A 35 23.17 47.11 43.63
C LEU A 35 22.46 45.81 43.21
N GLN A 36 21.97 45.03 44.18
CA GLN A 36 21.22 43.80 43.91
C GLN A 36 19.94 44.06 43.10
N ALA A 37 19.16 45.08 43.45
CA ALA A 37 17.98 45.46 42.68
C ALA A 37 18.31 45.93 41.25
N GLN A 38 19.36 46.73 41.06
CA GLN A 38 19.74 47.16 39.71
C GLN A 38 20.23 45.99 38.86
N GLN A 39 20.95 45.04 39.46
CA GLN A 39 21.40 43.83 38.77
C GLN A 39 20.20 42.99 38.31
N ILE A 40 19.24 42.70 39.20
CA ILE A 40 18.08 41.88 38.83
C ILE A 40 17.19 42.56 37.79
N PHE A 41 17.03 43.89 37.86
CA PHE A 41 16.27 44.63 36.85
C PHE A 41 16.92 44.57 35.48
N ARG A 42 18.25 44.66 35.43
CA ARG A 42 18.99 44.49 34.18
C ARG A 42 18.86 43.08 33.63
N ASP A 43 19.02 42.07 34.49
CA ASP A 43 18.93 40.67 34.06
C ASP A 43 17.52 40.32 33.55
N ILE A 44 16.46 40.87 34.17
CA ILE A 44 15.09 40.75 33.67
C ILE A 44 14.92 41.46 32.32
N GLU A 45 15.37 42.71 32.18
CA GLU A 45 15.24 43.46 30.92
C GLU A 45 16.00 42.79 29.77
N ASP A 46 17.19 42.26 30.03
CA ASP A 46 17.98 41.54 29.02
C ASP A 46 17.21 40.31 28.48
N GLU A 47 16.51 39.57 29.35
CA GLU A 47 15.65 38.46 28.93
C GLU A 47 14.38 38.94 28.22
N GLU A 48 13.75 40.03 28.67
CA GLU A 48 12.58 40.61 28.00
C GLU A 48 12.89 41.16 26.59
N VAL A 49 14.08 41.75 26.40
CA VAL A 49 14.56 42.16 25.07
C VAL A 49 14.70 40.94 24.17
N TRP A 50 15.30 39.86 24.66
CA TRP A 50 15.45 38.63 23.88
C TRP A 50 14.09 38.00 23.52
N ILE A 51 13.15 37.94 24.47
CA ILE A 51 11.80 37.42 24.20
C ILE A 51 11.11 38.25 23.09
N ARG A 52 11.21 39.58 23.15
CA ARG A 52 10.65 40.47 22.12
C ARG A 52 11.29 40.26 20.74
N GLU A 53 12.58 39.93 20.70
CA GLU A 53 13.28 39.60 19.44
C GLU A 53 12.79 38.28 18.84
N LYS A 54 12.54 37.25 19.67
CA LYS A 54 12.14 35.93 19.19
C LYS A 54 10.65 35.76 18.95
N GLU A 55 9.82 36.60 19.55
CA GLU A 55 8.36 36.55 19.39
C GLU A 55 7.89 36.55 17.92
N PRO A 56 8.37 37.41 17.01
CA PRO A 56 7.97 37.40 15.60
C PRO A 56 8.27 36.06 14.91
N VAL A 57 9.36 35.41 15.29
CA VAL A 57 9.74 34.09 14.75
C VAL A 57 8.82 33.01 15.32
N ALA A 58 8.47 33.06 16.61
CA ALA A 58 7.55 32.10 17.21
C ALA A 58 6.11 32.23 16.66
N VAL A 59 5.69 33.41 16.22
CA VAL A 59 4.33 33.69 15.70
C VAL A 59 4.23 33.56 14.18
N SER A 60 5.35 33.32 13.49
CA SER A 60 5.34 33.28 12.03
C SER A 60 4.34 32.26 11.48
N THR A 61 3.63 32.65 10.44
CA THR A 61 2.58 31.84 9.83
C THR A 61 2.99 31.18 8.52
N ASN A 62 4.26 31.36 8.13
CA ASN A 62 4.86 30.66 7.00
C ASN A 62 5.11 29.18 7.34
N ARG A 63 4.44 28.30 6.58
CA ARG A 63 4.48 26.84 6.72
C ARG A 63 5.28 26.14 5.63
N GLY A 64 5.79 26.89 4.66
CA GLY A 64 6.48 26.35 3.47
C GLY A 64 5.50 26.02 2.35
N ARG A 65 6.02 25.97 1.12
CA ARG A 65 5.22 25.76 -0.11
C ARG A 65 5.44 24.39 -0.75
N ASP A 66 6.50 23.71 -0.34
CA ASP A 66 6.93 22.40 -0.82
C ASP A 66 7.62 21.63 0.32
N LEU A 67 7.83 20.33 0.11
CA LEU A 67 8.40 19.44 1.12
C LEU A 67 9.78 19.94 1.60
N ILE A 68 10.62 20.40 0.68
CA ILE A 68 11.97 20.90 0.99
C ILE A 68 11.89 22.21 1.79
N GLY A 69 11.02 23.13 1.40
CA GLY A 69 10.77 24.39 2.09
C GLY A 69 10.31 24.17 3.52
N VAL A 70 9.34 23.27 3.73
CA VAL A 70 8.85 22.93 5.08
C VAL A 70 9.98 22.31 5.92
N GLN A 71 10.74 21.36 5.38
CA GLN A 71 11.90 20.77 6.07
C GLN A 71 12.94 21.81 6.48
N ASN A 72 13.21 22.79 5.62
CA ASN A 72 14.12 23.90 5.94
C ASN A 72 13.57 24.79 7.05
N LEU A 73 12.27 25.08 7.05
CA LEU A 73 11.61 25.84 8.12
C LEU A 73 11.64 25.09 9.45
N ILE A 74 11.42 23.77 9.44
CA ILE A 74 11.54 22.92 10.63
C ILE A 74 12.96 22.98 11.19
N LYS A 75 13.99 22.85 10.34
CA LYS A 75 15.40 22.96 10.79
C LYS A 75 15.68 24.32 11.42
N LYS A 76 15.18 25.41 10.83
CA LYS A 76 15.30 26.76 11.41
C LYS A 76 14.58 26.87 12.76
N HIS A 77 13.36 26.33 12.86
CA HIS A 77 12.59 26.36 14.10
C HIS A 77 13.20 25.48 15.19
N GLN A 78 13.84 24.37 14.84
CA GLN A 78 14.61 23.55 15.77
C GLN A 78 15.76 24.34 16.41
N ALA A 79 16.44 25.22 15.66
CA ALA A 79 17.44 26.11 16.21
C ALA A 79 16.84 27.08 17.24
N VAL A 80 15.68 27.67 16.93
CA VAL A 80 14.94 28.54 17.88
C VAL A 80 14.53 27.79 19.15
N LEU A 81 14.08 26.53 19.03
CA LEU A 81 13.75 25.70 20.20
C LEU A 81 14.98 25.41 21.07
N ALA A 82 16.15 25.21 20.46
CA ALA A 82 17.40 25.04 21.20
C ALA A 82 17.79 26.34 21.93
N GLU A 83 17.62 27.50 21.30
CA GLU A 83 17.83 28.80 21.96
C GLU A 83 16.86 29.00 23.14
N ILE A 84 15.56 28.71 22.96
CA ILE A 84 14.56 28.76 24.04
C ILE A 84 14.98 27.83 25.20
N HIS A 85 15.45 26.62 24.92
CA HIS A 85 15.91 25.70 25.96
C HIS A 85 17.09 26.25 26.77
N ASN A 86 18.04 26.94 26.10
CA ASN A 86 19.16 27.57 26.79
C ASN A 86 18.71 28.75 27.67
N HIS A 87 17.79 29.58 27.16
CA HIS A 87 17.23 30.72 27.91
C HIS A 87 16.33 30.28 29.08
N GLU A 88 15.68 29.12 29.02
CA GLU A 88 14.91 28.55 30.14
C GLU A 88 15.76 28.46 31.42
N ASN A 89 17.00 27.99 31.29
CA ASN A 89 17.90 27.87 32.45
C ASN A 89 18.28 29.25 33.02
N ARG A 90 18.52 30.24 32.15
CA ARG A 90 18.85 31.62 32.57
C ARG A 90 17.66 32.28 33.24
N ILE A 91 16.47 32.18 32.66
CA ILE A 91 15.23 32.71 33.23
C ILE A 91 14.93 32.08 34.58
N ASN A 92 15.07 30.76 34.73
CA ASN A 92 14.90 30.11 36.04
C ASN A 92 15.87 30.61 37.09
N THR A 93 17.11 30.92 36.71
CA THR A 93 18.11 31.50 37.63
C THR A 93 17.71 32.91 38.06
N VAL A 94 17.37 33.79 37.11
CA VAL A 94 16.91 35.17 37.38
C VAL A 94 15.64 35.16 38.24
N LEU A 95 14.67 34.29 37.96
CA LEU A 95 13.44 34.18 38.74
C LEU A 95 13.69 33.68 40.16
N ASN A 96 14.61 32.72 40.35
CA ASN A 96 15.01 32.25 41.68
C ASN A 96 15.71 33.35 42.49
N ASP A 97 16.63 34.09 41.88
CA ASP A 97 17.32 35.20 42.53
C ASP A 97 16.34 36.33 42.91
N ALA A 98 15.42 36.68 42.01
CA ALA A 98 14.36 37.64 42.27
C ALA A 98 13.46 37.18 43.43
N LYS A 99 13.06 35.90 43.44
CA LYS A 99 12.25 35.30 44.51
C LYS A 99 12.97 35.37 45.86
N ASN A 100 14.26 35.04 45.91
CA ASN A 100 15.07 35.13 47.13
C ASN A 100 15.12 36.56 47.68
N LEU A 101 15.24 37.58 46.82
CA LEU A 101 15.22 38.99 47.25
C LEU A 101 13.85 39.39 47.81
N VAL A 102 12.76 38.92 47.20
CA VAL A 102 11.40 39.17 47.69
C VAL A 102 11.16 38.51 49.05
N GLU A 103 11.55 37.24 49.21
CA GLU A 103 11.38 36.49 50.47
C GLU A 103 12.20 37.08 51.63
N ASN A 104 13.37 37.64 51.35
CA ASN A 104 14.20 38.32 52.34
C ASN A 104 13.73 39.74 52.70
N GLY A 105 12.58 40.19 52.17
CA GLY A 105 12.01 41.50 52.50
C GLY A 105 12.79 42.68 51.93
N HIS A 106 13.41 42.51 50.75
CA HIS A 106 14.17 43.57 50.08
C HIS A 106 13.32 44.83 49.86
N PHE A 107 13.91 46.02 49.95
CA PHE A 107 13.15 47.30 49.89
C PHE A 107 12.36 47.47 48.58
N ALA A 108 12.85 46.87 47.48
CA ALA A 108 12.23 46.89 46.15
C ALA A 108 11.37 45.65 45.85
N ALA A 109 11.00 44.84 46.85
CA ALA A 109 10.34 43.55 46.65
C ALA A 109 9.08 43.62 45.77
N ASN A 110 8.23 44.64 45.92
CA ASN A 110 7.03 44.80 45.10
C ASN A 110 7.34 45.02 43.61
N GLU A 111 8.36 45.83 43.31
CA GLU A 111 8.74 46.11 41.93
C GLU A 111 9.43 44.89 41.29
N ILE A 112 10.33 44.23 42.04
CA ILE A 112 10.98 42.98 41.63
C ILE A 112 9.91 41.94 41.29
N LYS A 113 8.93 41.73 42.19
CA LYS A 113 7.84 40.78 41.97
C LYS A 113 7.05 41.08 40.70
N ASN A 114 6.58 42.33 40.52
CA ASN A 114 5.79 42.69 39.34
C ASN A 114 6.55 42.43 38.02
N ARG A 115 7.85 42.75 37.98
CA ARG A 115 8.68 42.51 36.79
C ARG A 115 8.94 41.02 36.57
N SER A 116 9.18 40.24 37.63
CA SER A 116 9.32 38.79 37.53
C SER A 116 8.04 38.09 37.06
N ASP A 117 6.88 38.55 37.53
CA ASP A 117 5.57 38.05 37.08
C ASP A 117 5.38 38.35 35.57
N THR A 118 5.68 39.58 35.14
CA THR A 118 5.61 39.98 33.72
C THR A 118 6.54 39.16 32.82
N LEU A 119 7.79 38.97 33.24
CA LEU A 119 8.76 38.12 32.53
C LEU A 119 8.25 36.68 32.41
N THR A 120 7.67 36.15 33.49
CA THR A 120 7.11 34.79 33.53
C THR A 120 5.96 34.64 32.53
N ASP A 121 5.05 35.62 32.47
CA ASP A 121 3.93 35.62 31.52
C ASP A 121 4.42 35.67 30.07
N HIS A 122 5.33 36.60 29.75
CA HIS A 122 5.91 36.70 28.40
C HIS A 122 6.66 35.44 27.99
N TRP A 123 7.41 34.83 28.92
CA TRP A 123 8.12 33.58 28.68
C TRP A 123 7.16 32.43 28.36
N ASN A 124 6.08 32.29 29.13
CA ASN A 124 5.07 31.26 28.91
C ASN A 124 4.36 31.44 27.57
N ILE A 125 4.00 32.68 27.20
CA ILE A 125 3.40 33.01 25.90
C ILE A 125 4.34 32.65 24.75
N LEU A 126 5.64 32.95 24.87
CA LEU A 126 6.63 32.60 23.85
C LEU A 126 6.72 31.08 23.67
N LYS A 127 6.77 30.31 24.78
CA LYS A 127 6.79 28.84 24.73
C LYS A 127 5.55 28.26 24.07
N GLU A 128 4.37 28.78 24.41
CA GLU A 128 3.11 28.35 23.79
C GLU A 128 3.11 28.62 22.28
N LYS A 129 3.44 29.84 21.86
CA LYS A 129 3.53 30.23 20.44
C LYS A 129 4.54 29.38 19.68
N SER A 130 5.72 29.15 20.25
CA SER A 130 6.76 28.32 19.65
C SER A 130 6.34 26.84 19.52
N SER A 131 5.66 26.30 20.53
CA SER A 131 5.09 24.95 20.47
C SER A 131 4.01 24.82 19.39
N ARG A 132 3.12 25.82 19.29
CA ARG A 132 2.10 25.87 18.24
C ARG A 132 2.72 25.93 16.84
N ARG A 133 3.73 26.79 16.64
CA ARG A 133 4.47 26.85 15.37
C ARG A 133 5.12 25.52 15.01
N ARG A 134 5.69 24.81 15.98
CA ARG A 134 6.24 23.46 15.76
C ARG A 134 5.16 22.51 15.26
N GLN A 135 3.98 22.50 15.87
CA GLN A 135 2.87 21.66 15.42
C GLN A 135 2.40 22.03 14.02
N ASP A 136 2.26 23.32 13.71
CA ASP A 136 1.85 23.79 12.37
C ASP A 136 2.85 23.36 11.28
N LEU A 137 4.16 23.43 11.56
CA LEU A 137 5.19 22.98 10.63
C LEU A 137 5.19 21.46 10.46
N ASP A 138 4.94 20.72 11.53
CA ASP A 138 4.81 19.27 11.53
C ASP A 138 3.58 18.82 10.72
N ASP A 139 2.42 19.43 10.96
CA ASP A 139 1.19 19.20 10.18
C ASP A 139 1.43 19.48 8.68
N SER A 140 2.11 20.59 8.37
CA SER A 140 2.46 20.94 6.98
C SER A 140 3.42 19.93 6.35
N LEU A 141 4.36 19.38 7.12
CA LEU A 141 5.30 18.36 6.65
C LEU A 141 4.55 17.07 6.29
N HIS A 142 3.67 16.60 7.17
CA HIS A 142 2.86 15.41 6.95
C HIS A 142 1.99 15.57 5.70
N ALA A 143 1.34 16.73 5.54
CA ALA A 143 0.56 17.03 4.35
C ALA A 143 1.43 16.94 3.09
N HIS A 144 2.55 17.68 2.99
CA HIS A 144 3.40 17.64 1.80
C HIS A 144 3.95 16.23 1.50
N GLN A 145 4.32 15.46 2.52
CA GLN A 145 4.76 14.07 2.32
C GLN A 145 3.65 13.22 1.72
N TYR A 146 2.42 13.36 2.21
CA TYR A 146 1.26 12.67 1.64
C TYR A 146 1.07 13.01 0.16
N PHE A 147 1.16 14.29 -0.26
CA PHE A 147 0.99 14.64 -1.68
C PHE A 147 2.04 14.03 -2.59
N VAL A 148 3.29 13.95 -2.12
CA VAL A 148 4.37 13.29 -2.86
C VAL A 148 4.08 11.79 -2.99
N ASP A 149 3.83 11.11 -1.86
CA ASP A 149 3.56 9.67 -1.84
C ASP A 149 2.29 9.32 -2.65
N ALA A 150 1.27 10.18 -2.61
CA ALA A 150 0.02 10.03 -3.38
C ALA A 150 0.25 10.21 -4.89
N ASN A 151 1.05 11.20 -5.31
CA ASN A 151 1.42 11.38 -6.72
C ASN A 151 2.13 10.14 -7.26
N ASP A 152 3.05 9.57 -6.48
CA ASP A 152 3.79 8.36 -6.86
C ASP A 152 2.83 7.18 -7.01
N ALA A 153 1.88 7.02 -6.08
CA ALA A 153 0.88 5.96 -6.14
C ALA A 153 -0.06 6.09 -7.34
N GLU A 154 -0.59 7.29 -7.61
CA GLU A 154 -1.43 7.55 -8.78
C GLU A 154 -0.67 7.30 -10.10
N SER A 155 0.60 7.72 -10.17
CA SER A 155 1.43 7.47 -11.35
C SER A 155 1.67 5.97 -11.55
N TRP A 156 1.91 5.23 -10.48
CA TRP A 156 2.07 3.78 -10.52
C TRP A 156 0.78 3.09 -10.99
N ILE A 157 -0.38 3.45 -10.45
CA ILE A 157 -1.68 2.90 -10.87
C ILE A 157 -1.91 3.15 -12.36
N ARG A 158 -1.67 4.39 -12.82
CA ARG A 158 -1.81 4.78 -14.23
C ARG A 158 -0.85 4.00 -15.15
N GLU A 159 0.34 3.65 -14.69
CA GLU A 159 1.29 2.82 -15.43
C GLU A 159 0.79 1.38 -15.58
N LYS A 160 0.15 0.81 -14.53
CA LYS A 160 -0.33 -0.57 -14.53
C LYS A 160 -1.70 -0.76 -15.19
N GLU A 161 -2.54 0.26 -15.21
CA GLU A 161 -3.88 0.23 -15.85
C GLU A 161 -3.89 -0.35 -17.28
N PRO A 162 -3.03 0.08 -18.23
CA PRO A 162 -3.02 -0.49 -19.58
C PRO A 162 -2.61 -1.97 -19.64
N LEU A 163 -1.83 -2.46 -18.65
CA LEU A 163 -1.40 -3.85 -18.62
C LEU A 163 -2.55 -4.78 -18.24
N VAL A 164 -3.38 -4.36 -17.29
CA VAL A 164 -4.55 -5.13 -16.85
C VAL A 164 -5.74 -4.97 -17.81
N ALA A 165 -5.85 -3.84 -18.51
CA ALA A 165 -6.89 -3.58 -19.50
C ALA A 165 -6.60 -4.18 -20.89
N ASN A 166 -5.44 -4.81 -21.06
CA ASN A 166 -5.10 -5.49 -22.31
C ASN A 166 -6.11 -6.64 -22.54
N ASN A 167 -6.55 -6.84 -23.79
CA ASN A 167 -7.48 -7.90 -24.19
C ASN A 167 -6.79 -9.00 -25.03
N ASP A 168 -5.46 -8.99 -25.12
CA ASP A 168 -4.69 -10.08 -25.71
C ASP A 168 -4.63 -11.25 -24.71
N TYR A 169 -5.19 -12.39 -25.11
CA TYR A 169 -5.23 -13.62 -24.31
C TYR A 169 -4.39 -14.74 -24.91
N GLY A 170 -3.62 -14.47 -25.97
CA GLY A 170 -2.87 -15.49 -26.70
C GLY A 170 -3.64 -16.06 -27.89
N LYS A 171 -2.90 -16.68 -28.81
CA LYS A 171 -3.41 -17.27 -30.06
C LYS A 171 -3.30 -18.80 -30.10
N ASP A 172 -2.57 -19.35 -29.13
CA ASP A 172 -2.26 -20.78 -28.95
C ASP A 172 -2.02 -21.05 -27.45
N GLU A 173 -1.91 -22.33 -27.07
CA GLU A 173 -1.70 -22.78 -25.68
C GLU A 173 -0.46 -22.12 -25.06
N ASP A 174 0.70 -22.22 -25.73
CA ASP A 174 1.98 -21.71 -25.26
C ASP A 174 1.97 -20.19 -25.04
N SER A 175 1.42 -19.43 -25.99
CA SER A 175 1.35 -17.96 -25.86
C SER A 175 0.39 -17.53 -24.75
N SER A 176 -0.72 -18.23 -24.58
CA SER A 176 -1.72 -17.95 -23.53
C SER A 176 -1.14 -18.26 -22.14
N GLU A 177 -0.43 -19.38 -21.99
CA GLU A 177 0.23 -19.76 -20.75
C GLU A 177 1.36 -18.79 -20.39
N ALA A 178 2.16 -18.38 -21.38
CA ALA A 178 3.20 -17.37 -21.18
C ALA A 178 2.62 -16.00 -20.75
N LEU A 179 1.48 -15.60 -21.31
CA LEU A 179 0.76 -14.39 -20.90
C LEU A 179 0.18 -14.52 -19.49
N LEU A 180 -0.42 -15.67 -19.16
CA LEU A 180 -0.94 -15.96 -17.82
C LEU A 180 0.17 -15.85 -16.77
N LYS A 181 1.32 -16.48 -17.00
CA LYS A 181 2.46 -16.42 -16.08
C LYS A 181 2.98 -14.99 -15.86
N LYS A 182 3.03 -14.18 -16.93
CA LYS A 182 3.38 -12.74 -16.81
C LYS A 182 2.33 -11.99 -16.00
N HIS A 183 1.06 -12.30 -16.19
CA HIS A 183 -0.05 -11.68 -15.46
C HIS A 183 -0.08 -12.09 -13.98
N GLU A 184 0.26 -13.33 -13.64
CA GLU A 184 0.40 -13.79 -12.25
C GLU A 184 1.52 -13.02 -11.51
N ALA A 185 2.64 -12.75 -12.19
CA ALA A 185 3.68 -11.88 -11.65
C ALA A 185 3.16 -10.45 -11.40
N LEU A 186 2.42 -9.89 -12.36
CA LEU A 186 1.76 -8.59 -12.20
C LEU A 186 0.77 -8.60 -11.03
N MET A 187 -0.03 -9.64 -10.86
CA MET A 187 -0.97 -9.80 -9.74
C MET A 187 -0.24 -9.78 -8.39
N SER A 188 0.92 -10.43 -8.29
CA SER A 188 1.75 -10.36 -7.09
C SER A 188 2.19 -8.92 -6.79
N ASP A 189 2.60 -8.16 -7.80
CA ASP A 189 2.97 -6.74 -7.65
C ASP A 189 1.77 -5.89 -7.20
N LEU A 190 0.59 -6.11 -7.81
CA LEU A 190 -0.64 -5.42 -7.43
C LEU A 190 -1.04 -5.69 -5.97
N LEU A 191 -0.93 -6.94 -5.52
CA LEU A 191 -1.21 -7.32 -4.14
C LEU A 191 -0.21 -6.72 -3.16
N ALA A 192 1.08 -6.68 -3.52
CA ALA A 192 2.11 -6.04 -2.70
C ALA A 192 1.86 -4.52 -2.56
N PHE A 193 1.40 -3.87 -3.63
CA PHE A 193 1.08 -2.44 -3.65
C PHE A 193 -0.06 -2.05 -2.69
N ARG A 194 -0.91 -3.00 -2.26
CA ARG A 194 -1.91 -2.78 -1.20
C ARG A 194 -1.30 -2.15 0.04
N ASN A 195 -0.07 -2.54 0.41
CA ASN A 195 0.62 -2.00 1.57
C ASN A 195 0.89 -0.50 1.44
N THR A 196 1.19 -0.02 0.21
CA THR A 196 1.38 1.40 -0.09
C THR A 196 0.07 2.17 0.07
N VAL A 197 -1.04 1.63 -0.45
CA VAL A 197 -2.38 2.23 -0.32
C VAL A 197 -2.81 2.32 1.15
N GLU A 198 -2.57 1.27 1.94
CA GLU A 198 -2.85 1.27 3.38
C GLU A 198 -1.95 2.25 4.16
N LYS A 199 -0.67 2.39 3.78
CA LYS A 199 0.22 3.40 4.36
C LYS A 199 -0.29 4.81 4.06
N LEU A 200 -0.67 5.08 2.82
CA LEU A 200 -1.26 6.37 2.41
C LEU A 200 -2.54 6.67 3.18
N LYS A 201 -3.40 5.67 3.39
CA LYS A 201 -4.63 5.81 4.19
C LYS A 201 -4.33 6.19 5.65
N LYS A 202 -3.29 5.61 6.25
CA LYS A 202 -2.84 5.99 7.59
C LYS A 202 -2.27 7.42 7.61
N GLN A 203 -1.40 7.75 6.65
CA GLN A 203 -0.85 9.11 6.49
C GLN A 203 -1.97 10.14 6.33
N ALA A 204 -2.99 9.85 5.52
CA ALA A 204 -4.16 10.70 5.32
C ALA A 204 -4.96 10.92 6.61
N ALA A 205 -5.11 9.89 7.45
CA ALA A 205 -5.80 10.00 8.73
C ALA A 205 -4.97 10.76 9.79
N GLU A 206 -3.64 10.65 9.73
CA GLU A 206 -2.70 11.37 10.60
C GLU A 206 -2.55 12.84 10.22
N CYS A 207 -2.78 13.18 8.94
CA CYS A 207 -2.97 14.55 8.49
C CYS A 207 -4.26 15.08 9.13
N ARG A 208 -4.14 15.65 10.34
CA ARG A 208 -5.18 16.48 10.94
C ARG A 208 -5.63 17.48 9.88
N GLN A 209 -6.92 17.82 9.83
CA GLN A 209 -7.50 18.83 8.94
C GLN A 209 -6.82 20.21 9.11
N GLN A 210 -5.58 20.34 8.64
CA GLN A 210 -5.11 21.55 8.01
C GLN A 210 -5.30 21.23 6.54
N GLU A 211 -6.40 21.76 5.99
CA GLU A 211 -6.56 21.94 4.55
C GLU A 211 -5.19 22.27 3.98
N THR A 212 -4.80 21.48 2.99
CA THR A 212 -3.57 21.74 2.27
C THR A 212 -3.60 23.17 1.77
N PRO A 213 -2.58 23.98 2.06
CA PRO A 213 -2.44 25.25 1.38
C PRO A 213 -1.95 24.95 -0.03
N VAL A 214 -2.79 24.32 -0.85
CA VAL A 214 -2.66 24.43 -2.30
C VAL A 214 -3.24 25.79 -2.63
N LEU A 215 -2.31 26.74 -2.76
CA LEU A 215 -2.53 28.17 -2.96
C LEU A 215 -2.99 28.89 -1.69
N ASP A 216 -2.43 30.08 -1.55
CA ASP A 216 -2.58 31.06 -0.49
C ASP A 216 -4.05 31.48 -0.26
N VAL A 217 -4.83 30.64 0.42
CA VAL A 217 -6.22 30.92 0.80
C VAL A 217 -6.54 30.45 2.21
N THR A 218 -5.56 30.55 3.12
CA THR A 218 -5.97 30.87 4.50
C THR A 218 -6.73 32.18 4.40
N GLY A 219 -7.88 32.36 5.06
CA GLY A 219 -8.66 33.61 5.05
C GLY A 219 -7.94 34.85 5.64
N LYS A 220 -6.62 34.89 5.55
CA LYS A 220 -5.74 36.03 5.75
C LYS A 220 -5.66 36.78 4.43
N GLU A 221 -5.89 38.08 4.51
CA GLU A 221 -5.69 38.97 3.37
C GLU A 221 -4.21 38.87 2.91
N CYS A 222 -3.96 38.86 1.61
CA CYS A 222 -2.61 38.92 1.05
C CYS A 222 -2.44 40.19 0.24
N VAL A 223 -1.21 40.67 0.19
CA VAL A 223 -0.87 41.91 -0.51
C VAL A 223 0.31 41.67 -1.45
N VAL A 224 0.25 42.30 -2.62
CA VAL A 224 1.34 42.27 -3.59
C VAL A 224 2.15 43.55 -3.48
N ALA A 225 3.47 43.41 -3.39
CA ALA A 225 4.40 44.53 -3.44
C ALA A 225 4.38 45.19 -4.83
N LEU A 226 3.97 46.45 -4.90
CA LEU A 226 3.95 47.24 -6.13
C LEU A 226 5.33 47.80 -6.49
N TYR A 227 6.22 47.91 -5.49
CA TYR A 227 7.55 48.49 -5.59
C TYR A 227 8.53 47.72 -4.70
N ASP A 228 9.81 47.81 -5.04
CA ASP A 228 10.88 47.38 -4.13
C ASP A 228 10.87 48.28 -2.89
N TYR A 229 11.10 47.70 -1.73
CA TYR A 229 11.22 48.40 -0.46
C TYR A 229 12.30 47.75 0.38
N THR A 230 13.19 48.58 0.92
CA THR A 230 14.27 48.14 1.81
C THR A 230 14.00 48.69 3.21
N GLU A 231 14.11 47.83 4.21
CA GLU A 231 13.91 48.19 5.61
C GLU A 231 14.91 49.26 6.07
N ASN A 232 14.40 50.26 6.80
CA ASN A 232 15.20 51.32 7.40
C ASN A 232 15.31 51.14 8.92
N THR A 233 14.33 50.48 9.51
CA THR A 233 14.31 50.17 10.95
C THR A 233 14.17 48.66 11.19
N PRO A 234 14.61 48.14 12.36
CA PRO A 234 14.46 46.72 12.70
C PRO A 234 13.00 46.22 12.80
N ARG A 235 12.02 47.13 12.76
CA ARG A 235 10.59 46.81 12.76
C ARG A 235 10.01 46.69 11.36
N GLU A 236 10.77 47.02 10.32
CA GLU A 236 10.38 46.96 8.92
C GLU A 236 10.90 45.68 8.27
N VAL A 237 10.31 45.31 7.13
CA VAL A 237 10.78 44.18 6.31
C VAL A 237 11.00 44.61 4.88
N SER A 238 12.05 44.09 4.28
CA SER A 238 12.36 44.32 2.87
C SER A 238 11.50 43.45 1.96
N MET A 239 11.08 43.99 0.81
CA MET A 239 10.29 43.29 -0.22
C MET A 239 10.73 43.74 -1.61
N LYS A 240 10.60 42.88 -2.61
CA LYS A 240 10.77 43.22 -4.02
C LYS A 240 9.41 43.37 -4.70
N LYS A 241 9.36 44.21 -5.72
CA LYS A 241 8.21 44.38 -6.60
C LYS A 241 7.77 43.03 -7.15
N GLY A 242 6.51 42.71 -6.96
CA GLY A 242 5.90 41.43 -7.34
C GLY A 242 5.90 40.39 -6.23
N ASP A 243 6.56 40.62 -5.09
CA ASP A 243 6.47 39.72 -3.94
C ASP A 243 5.04 39.68 -3.39
N VAL A 244 4.57 38.47 -3.09
CA VAL A 244 3.28 38.24 -2.41
C VAL A 244 3.56 38.06 -0.92
N LEU A 245 2.91 38.90 -0.10
CA LEU A 245 3.11 38.99 1.33
C LEU A 245 1.81 38.71 2.06
N THR A 246 1.89 38.01 3.20
CA THR A 246 0.71 37.77 4.05
C THR A 246 0.42 39.04 4.84
N LEU A 247 -0.79 39.60 4.73
CA LEU A 247 -1.21 40.77 5.50
C LEU A 247 -1.65 40.34 6.89
N LEU A 248 -0.98 40.87 7.91
CA LEU A 248 -1.26 40.58 9.31
C LEU A 248 -2.13 41.67 9.96
N ASN A 249 -1.95 42.93 9.55
CA ASN A 249 -2.72 44.06 10.06
C ASN A 249 -2.67 45.26 9.09
N SER A 250 -3.83 45.81 8.71
CA SER A 250 -3.95 47.00 7.85
C SER A 250 -4.72 48.15 8.50
N ASN A 251 -4.80 48.20 9.84
CA ASN A 251 -5.60 49.22 10.54
C ASN A 251 -4.97 50.62 10.50
N ASN A 252 -3.69 50.71 10.16
CA ASN A 252 -2.97 51.96 9.98
C ASN A 252 -2.96 52.37 8.50
N LYS A 253 -3.12 53.67 8.22
CA LYS A 253 -3.20 54.21 6.85
C LYS A 253 -1.86 54.23 6.12
N ASP A 254 -0.76 54.35 6.84
CA ASP A 254 0.56 54.60 6.24
C ASP A 254 1.45 53.35 6.28
N TRP A 255 1.26 52.48 7.27
CA TRP A 255 2.13 51.32 7.50
C TRP A 255 1.32 50.07 7.78
N TRP A 256 1.49 49.04 6.95
CA TRP A 256 0.81 47.75 7.14
C TRP A 256 1.78 46.72 7.67
N LYS A 257 1.30 45.88 8.59
CA LYS A 257 2.10 44.78 9.12
C LYS A 257 1.93 43.57 8.22
N VAL A 258 3.04 43.07 7.69
CA VAL A 258 3.09 41.94 6.75
C VAL A 258 4.10 40.90 7.21
N GLU A 259 4.03 39.72 6.63
CA GLU A 259 5.00 38.63 6.82
C GLU A 259 5.66 38.26 5.50
N VAL A 260 7.00 38.24 5.51
CA VAL A 260 7.84 37.89 4.35
C VAL A 260 8.96 36.97 4.83
N ASN A 261 9.07 35.76 4.28
CA ASN A 261 10.17 34.82 4.57
C ASN A 261 10.45 34.61 6.08
N ASP A 262 9.40 34.35 6.88
CA ASP A 262 9.44 34.21 8.35
C ASP A 262 9.71 35.47 9.16
N ARG A 263 9.79 36.62 8.51
CA ARG A 263 10.02 37.90 9.15
C ARG A 263 8.76 38.73 9.10
N GLN A 264 8.28 39.14 10.27
CA GLN A 264 7.18 40.08 10.38
C GLN A 264 7.72 41.48 10.54
N GLY A 265 7.13 42.42 9.81
CA GLY A 265 7.46 43.83 9.97
C GLY A 265 6.50 44.73 9.22
N PHE A 266 6.78 46.02 9.27
CA PHE A 266 5.98 47.02 8.60
C PHE A 266 6.51 47.30 7.19
N VAL A 267 5.59 47.51 6.26
CA VAL A 267 5.84 48.04 4.92
C VAL A 267 4.92 49.24 4.67
N PRO A 268 5.32 50.21 3.83
CA PRO A 268 4.46 51.33 3.49
C PRO A 268 3.18 50.82 2.80
N ALA A 269 2.02 51.24 3.30
CA ALA A 269 0.72 50.85 2.76
C ALA A 269 0.58 51.21 1.27
N ALA A 270 1.16 52.34 0.86
CA ALA A 270 1.17 52.79 -0.54
C ALA A 270 1.98 51.86 -1.48
N TYR A 271 2.84 51.01 -0.93
CA TYR A 271 3.72 50.14 -1.70
C TYR A 271 3.16 48.73 -1.87
N VAL A 272 2.01 48.45 -1.28
CA VAL A 272 1.37 47.14 -1.32
C VAL A 272 -0.10 47.27 -1.74
N LYS A 273 -0.61 46.30 -2.48
CA LYS A 273 -2.02 46.27 -2.90
C LYS A 273 -2.69 45.02 -2.37
N LYS A 274 -3.83 45.18 -1.68
CA LYS A 274 -4.69 44.04 -1.29
C LYS A 274 -5.08 43.24 -2.52
N GLN A 275 -4.85 41.94 -2.46
CA GLN A 275 -5.32 40.99 -3.45
C GLN A 275 -6.71 40.54 -3.01
N ASP A 276 -7.72 40.70 -3.88
CA ASP A 276 -9.12 40.42 -3.53
C ASP A 276 -9.29 38.95 -3.11
N ALA A 277 -9.67 38.75 -1.84
CA ALA A 277 -9.99 37.45 -1.24
C ALA A 277 -11.47 37.06 -1.46
N ALA A 278 -12.04 37.38 -2.62
CA ALA A 278 -13.42 36.99 -2.95
C ALA A 278 -13.45 35.49 -3.31
N LEU A 279 -13.60 34.65 -2.29
CA LEU A 279 -13.91 33.22 -2.43
C LEU A 279 -15.25 33.07 -3.15
N SER A 280 -15.22 32.81 -4.45
CA SER A 280 -16.40 32.38 -5.20
C SER A 280 -16.76 30.95 -4.78
N ALA A 281 -18.05 30.62 -4.69
CA ALA A 281 -18.55 29.26 -4.38
C ALA A 281 -17.98 28.17 -5.33
N SER A 282 -17.44 28.55 -6.49
CA SER A 282 -16.72 27.68 -7.41
C SER A 282 -15.32 27.25 -6.91
N GLN A 283 -14.67 28.05 -6.06
CA GLN A 283 -13.36 27.72 -5.46
C GLN A 283 -13.49 26.88 -4.18
N GLN A 284 -14.54 27.07 -3.37
CA GLN A 284 -14.82 26.18 -2.24
C GLN A 284 -15.02 24.72 -2.70
N ASN A 285 -15.75 24.53 -3.81
CA ASN A 285 -15.92 23.23 -4.46
C ASN A 285 -14.60 22.66 -5.04
N LEU A 286 -13.61 23.49 -5.35
CA LEU A 286 -12.28 23.03 -5.77
C LEU A 286 -11.45 22.58 -4.57
N ILE A 287 -11.53 23.28 -3.44
CA ILE A 287 -10.82 22.91 -2.20
C ILE A 287 -11.34 21.57 -1.65
N ASP A 288 -12.66 21.36 -1.63
CA ASP A 288 -13.28 20.09 -1.22
C ASP A 288 -12.87 18.91 -2.15
N LYS A 289 -12.71 19.19 -3.45
CA LYS A 289 -12.24 18.20 -4.44
C LYS A 289 -10.76 17.82 -4.29
N HIS A 290 -9.94 18.70 -3.73
CA HIS A 290 -8.49 18.49 -3.57
C HIS A 290 -8.08 18.19 -2.12
N SER A 291 -9.04 17.94 -1.23
CA SER A 291 -8.75 17.52 0.13
C SER A 291 -8.01 16.18 0.16
N ILE A 292 -7.16 15.98 1.16
CA ILE A 292 -6.45 14.71 1.40
C ILE A 292 -7.44 13.54 1.47
N GLY A 293 -8.60 13.72 2.10
CA GLY A 293 -9.64 12.70 2.20
C GLY A 293 -10.25 12.34 0.84
N THR A 294 -10.62 13.34 0.04
CA THR A 294 -11.16 13.13 -1.32
C THR A 294 -10.14 12.42 -2.21
N ARG A 295 -8.89 12.86 -2.15
CA ARG A 295 -7.80 12.25 -2.92
C ARG A 295 -7.52 10.81 -2.48
N GLN A 296 -7.52 10.54 -1.18
CA GLN A 296 -7.37 9.18 -0.66
C GLN A 296 -8.49 8.26 -1.15
N ASN A 297 -9.73 8.73 -1.15
CA ASN A 297 -10.86 7.98 -1.67
C ASN A 297 -10.69 7.68 -3.16
N GLN A 298 -10.27 8.68 -3.95
CA GLN A 298 -9.99 8.49 -5.37
C GLN A 298 -8.89 7.43 -5.61
N ILE A 299 -7.79 7.44 -4.85
CA ILE A 299 -6.73 6.44 -4.96
C ILE A 299 -7.27 5.05 -4.61
N ASN A 300 -8.09 4.94 -3.57
CA ASN A 300 -8.72 3.67 -3.19
C ASN A 300 -9.61 3.14 -4.32
N GLU A 301 -10.50 3.97 -4.86
CA GLU A 301 -11.40 3.60 -5.97
C GLU A 301 -10.62 3.19 -7.23
N GLN A 302 -9.56 3.93 -7.58
CA GLN A 302 -8.72 3.59 -8.72
C GLN A 302 -7.98 2.27 -8.52
N TYR A 303 -7.47 2.01 -7.31
CA TYR A 303 -6.80 0.75 -6.99
C TYR A 303 -7.78 -0.43 -6.96
N GLU A 304 -8.98 -0.27 -6.40
CA GLU A 304 -10.03 -1.29 -6.42
C GLU A 304 -10.44 -1.64 -7.86
N LYS A 305 -10.69 -0.64 -8.69
CA LYS A 305 -10.98 -0.84 -10.12
C LYS A 305 -9.82 -1.54 -10.85
N LEU A 306 -8.57 -1.16 -10.56
CA LEU A 306 -7.40 -1.81 -11.13
C LEU A 306 -7.35 -3.30 -10.76
N MET A 307 -7.63 -3.63 -9.49
CA MET A 307 -7.70 -5.01 -9.00
C MET A 307 -8.82 -5.81 -9.65
N GLU A 308 -10.01 -5.24 -9.82
CA GLU A 308 -11.12 -5.89 -10.50
C GLU A 308 -10.77 -6.23 -11.97
N LEU A 309 -10.22 -5.26 -12.71
CA LEU A 309 -9.76 -5.48 -14.08
C LEU A 309 -8.66 -6.55 -14.15
N ALA A 310 -7.72 -6.54 -13.20
CA ALA A 310 -6.66 -7.52 -13.15
C ALA A 310 -7.19 -8.95 -12.89
N GLN A 311 -8.15 -9.10 -11.98
CA GLN A 311 -8.80 -10.38 -11.71
C GLN A 311 -9.62 -10.89 -12.90
N ASP A 312 -10.36 -10.00 -13.56
CA ASP A 312 -11.11 -10.34 -14.78
C ASP A 312 -10.16 -10.81 -15.90
N ARG A 313 -9.05 -10.09 -16.12
CA ARG A 313 -8.03 -10.50 -17.09
C ARG A 313 -7.39 -11.83 -16.73
N GLU A 314 -7.07 -12.07 -15.45
CA GLU A 314 -6.51 -13.34 -14.98
C GLU A 314 -7.47 -14.51 -15.28
N LYS A 315 -8.76 -14.32 -14.99
CA LYS A 315 -9.80 -15.30 -15.29
C LYS A 315 -9.86 -15.59 -16.80
N LYS A 316 -9.90 -14.56 -17.64
CA LYS A 316 -9.95 -14.72 -19.11
C LYS A 316 -8.71 -15.40 -19.67
N LEU A 317 -7.52 -15.12 -19.14
CA LEU A 317 -6.29 -15.82 -19.51
C LEU A 317 -6.35 -17.30 -19.13
N LYS A 318 -6.83 -17.63 -17.92
CA LYS A 318 -7.03 -19.03 -17.50
C LYS A 318 -8.05 -19.75 -18.38
N ASP A 319 -9.14 -19.09 -18.72
CA ASP A 319 -10.18 -19.64 -19.60
C ASP A 319 -9.64 -19.86 -21.02
N ALA A 320 -8.81 -18.95 -21.54
CA ALA A 320 -8.14 -19.11 -22.83
C ALA A 320 -7.18 -20.31 -22.84
N VAL A 321 -6.34 -20.49 -21.81
CA VAL A 321 -5.46 -21.66 -21.67
C VAL A 321 -6.28 -22.95 -21.67
N LYS A 322 -7.35 -23.02 -20.86
CA LYS A 322 -8.25 -24.18 -20.82
C LYS A 322 -8.89 -24.48 -22.18
N ALA A 323 -9.30 -23.45 -22.91
CA ALA A 323 -9.88 -23.60 -24.24
C ALA A 323 -8.89 -24.21 -25.24
N PHE A 324 -7.63 -23.78 -25.24
CA PHE A 324 -6.60 -24.36 -26.11
C PHE A 324 -6.27 -25.81 -25.74
N VAL A 325 -6.15 -26.11 -24.44
CA VAL A 325 -5.96 -27.49 -23.95
C VAL A 325 -7.10 -28.40 -24.42
N LEU A 326 -8.35 -27.96 -24.25
CA LEU A 326 -9.53 -28.71 -24.69
C LEU A 326 -9.49 -29.01 -26.20
N VAL A 327 -9.13 -28.03 -27.03
CA VAL A 327 -9.03 -28.22 -28.49
C VAL A 327 -7.94 -29.23 -28.84
N ARG A 328 -6.78 -29.19 -28.16
CA ARG A 328 -5.70 -30.16 -28.35
C ARG A 328 -6.14 -31.57 -27.98
N GLU A 329 -6.73 -31.73 -26.80
CA GLU A 329 -7.22 -33.02 -26.32
C GLU A 329 -8.33 -33.59 -27.21
N ALA A 330 -9.19 -32.73 -27.75
CA ALA A 330 -10.21 -33.11 -28.73
C ALA A 330 -9.60 -33.62 -30.03
N ALA A 331 -8.55 -32.97 -30.51
CA ALA A 331 -7.83 -33.40 -31.70
C ALA A 331 -7.12 -34.76 -31.49
N GLU A 332 -6.49 -34.95 -30.31
CA GLU A 332 -5.87 -36.23 -29.92
C GLU A 332 -6.91 -37.35 -29.86
N LEU A 333 -8.05 -37.12 -29.19
CA LEU A 333 -9.12 -38.11 -29.08
C LEU A 333 -9.74 -38.40 -30.45
N ALA A 334 -9.95 -37.39 -31.31
CA ALA A 334 -10.41 -37.59 -32.68
C ALA A 334 -9.45 -38.46 -33.50
N ALA A 335 -8.14 -38.26 -33.35
CA ALA A 335 -7.13 -39.06 -34.03
C ALA A 335 -7.13 -40.52 -33.52
N TRP A 336 -7.27 -40.71 -32.20
CA TRP A 336 -7.42 -42.03 -31.59
C TRP A 336 -8.69 -42.74 -32.08
N ILE A 337 -9.84 -42.06 -32.10
CA ILE A 337 -11.11 -42.62 -32.61
C ILE A 337 -10.92 -43.10 -34.04
N LYS A 338 -10.34 -42.26 -34.91
CA LYS A 338 -10.11 -42.62 -36.31
C LYS A 338 -9.21 -43.85 -36.46
N ASP A 339 -8.15 -43.96 -35.65
CA ASP A 339 -7.29 -45.13 -35.64
C ASP A 339 -8.08 -46.39 -35.24
N LYS A 340 -8.89 -46.31 -34.18
CA LYS A 340 -9.68 -47.44 -33.70
C LYS A 340 -10.83 -47.82 -34.64
N GLU A 341 -11.48 -46.86 -35.29
CA GLU A 341 -12.49 -47.13 -36.32
C GLU A 341 -11.89 -47.94 -37.48
N ASN A 342 -10.68 -47.59 -37.94
CA ASN A 342 -9.99 -48.35 -38.99
C ASN A 342 -9.67 -49.79 -38.55
N HIS A 343 -9.27 -49.99 -37.30
CA HIS A 343 -9.00 -51.33 -36.76
C HIS A 343 -10.29 -52.15 -36.58
N ALA A 344 -11.38 -51.53 -36.11
CA ALA A 344 -12.66 -52.20 -35.90
C ALA A 344 -13.31 -52.65 -37.23
N GLN A 345 -13.07 -51.94 -38.33
CA GLN A 345 -13.56 -52.29 -39.67
C GLN A 345 -12.85 -53.49 -40.31
N ILE A 346 -11.73 -53.97 -39.74
CA ILE A 346 -11.06 -55.17 -40.24
C ILE A 346 -11.99 -56.38 -40.03
N GLN A 347 -12.42 -57.02 -41.12
CA GLN A 347 -13.37 -58.14 -41.11
C GLN A 347 -12.80 -59.49 -40.68
N ASP A 348 -11.51 -59.55 -40.35
CA ASP A 348 -10.90 -60.78 -39.84
C ASP A 348 -11.51 -61.16 -38.47
N ILE A 349 -11.89 -62.42 -38.35
CA ILE A 349 -12.57 -63.00 -37.18
C ILE A 349 -11.79 -64.24 -36.68
N GLY A 350 -10.67 -64.62 -37.31
CA GLY A 350 -9.87 -65.79 -36.92
C GLY A 350 -10.40 -67.09 -37.53
N GLU A 351 -9.48 -67.95 -37.99
CA GLU A 351 -9.81 -69.19 -38.69
C GLU A 351 -9.99 -70.39 -37.74
N ASP A 352 -9.44 -70.30 -36.54
CA ASP A 352 -9.49 -71.33 -35.50
C ASP A 352 -9.82 -70.71 -34.12
N LEU A 353 -10.10 -71.55 -33.14
CA LEU A 353 -10.53 -71.11 -31.82
C LEU A 353 -9.44 -70.35 -31.05
N GLU A 354 -8.17 -70.73 -31.20
CA GLU A 354 -7.06 -70.07 -30.50
C GLU A 354 -6.87 -68.64 -31.04
N GLN A 355 -6.98 -68.45 -32.36
CA GLN A 355 -6.98 -67.14 -33.00
C GLN A 355 -8.16 -66.27 -32.53
N VAL A 356 -9.38 -66.83 -32.45
CA VAL A 356 -10.55 -66.11 -31.96
C VAL A 356 -10.38 -65.67 -30.50
N GLU A 357 -9.88 -66.56 -29.62
CA GLU A 357 -9.63 -66.25 -28.20
C GLU A 357 -8.58 -65.12 -28.06
N VAL A 358 -7.53 -65.13 -28.89
CA VAL A 358 -6.54 -64.04 -28.93
C VAL A 358 -7.17 -62.73 -29.41
N MET A 359 -8.05 -62.77 -30.41
CA MET A 359 -8.77 -61.58 -30.88
C MET A 359 -9.76 -61.05 -29.83
N GLN A 360 -10.47 -61.92 -29.11
CA GLN A 360 -11.33 -61.53 -28.00
C GLN A 360 -10.54 -60.83 -26.90
N LYS A 361 -9.40 -61.38 -26.48
CA LYS A 361 -8.55 -60.73 -25.48
C LYS A 361 -8.09 -59.33 -25.91
N LYS A 362 -7.63 -59.18 -27.16
CA LYS A 362 -7.27 -57.86 -27.71
C LYS A 362 -8.46 -56.90 -27.75
N PHE A 363 -9.65 -57.43 -27.96
CA PHE A 363 -10.88 -56.64 -27.98
C PHE A 363 -11.31 -56.22 -26.56
N ASP A 364 -11.10 -57.05 -25.54
CA ASP A 364 -11.31 -56.68 -24.14
C ASP A 364 -10.38 -55.55 -23.68
N ASP A 365 -9.12 -55.57 -24.13
CA ASP A 365 -8.17 -54.48 -23.92
C ASP A 365 -8.70 -53.19 -24.58
N PHE A 366 -9.18 -53.28 -25.82
CA PHE A 366 -9.83 -52.17 -26.52
C PHE A 366 -11.08 -51.64 -25.80
N GLN A 367 -11.94 -52.51 -25.25
CA GLN A 367 -13.10 -52.09 -24.46
C GLN A 367 -12.71 -51.39 -23.15
N THR A 368 -11.57 -51.74 -22.58
CA THR A 368 -11.03 -51.07 -21.40
C THR A 368 -10.56 -49.66 -21.75
N ASP A 369 -9.83 -49.49 -22.86
CA ASP A 369 -9.45 -48.18 -23.38
C ASP A 369 -10.68 -47.32 -23.75
N LEU A 370 -11.72 -47.94 -24.33
CA LEU A 370 -12.96 -47.27 -24.69
C LEU A 370 -13.63 -46.67 -23.44
N ARG A 371 -13.75 -47.43 -22.35
CA ARG A 371 -14.33 -46.94 -21.08
C ARG A 371 -13.52 -45.80 -20.47
N ALA A 372 -12.18 -45.85 -20.55
CA ALA A 372 -11.34 -44.76 -20.06
C ALA A 372 -11.55 -43.46 -20.86
N ASN A 373 -11.67 -43.57 -22.19
CA ASN A 373 -11.90 -42.41 -23.05
C ASN A 373 -13.34 -41.87 -22.98
N GLU A 374 -14.33 -42.69 -22.58
CA GLU A 374 -15.70 -42.24 -22.29
C GLU A 374 -15.71 -41.20 -21.16
N VAL A 375 -14.95 -41.47 -20.08
CA VAL A 375 -14.80 -40.53 -18.96
C VAL A 375 -14.12 -39.24 -19.44
N ARG A 376 -13.02 -39.36 -20.20
CA ARG A 376 -12.31 -38.21 -20.78
C ARG A 376 -13.22 -37.34 -21.64
N LEU A 377 -14.04 -37.95 -22.50
CA LEU A 377 -15.00 -37.23 -23.34
C LEU A 377 -16.08 -36.53 -22.52
N ALA A 378 -16.57 -37.15 -21.44
CA ALA A 378 -17.53 -36.52 -20.54
C ALA A 378 -16.94 -35.29 -19.84
N GLU A 379 -15.71 -35.38 -19.32
CA GLU A 379 -14.99 -34.26 -18.71
C GLU A 379 -14.77 -33.11 -19.71
N MET A 380 -14.38 -33.44 -20.94
CA MET A 380 -14.22 -32.46 -22.01
C MET A 380 -15.53 -31.74 -22.37
N ASN A 381 -16.63 -32.49 -22.45
CA ASN A 381 -17.96 -31.92 -22.69
C ASN A 381 -18.39 -30.98 -21.55
N GLU A 382 -18.10 -31.33 -20.29
CA GLU A 382 -18.38 -30.46 -19.15
C GLU A 382 -17.56 -29.17 -19.21
N LEU A 383 -16.25 -29.27 -19.47
CA LEU A 383 -15.36 -28.12 -19.63
C LEU A 383 -15.81 -27.20 -20.77
N ALA A 384 -16.23 -27.77 -21.90
CA ALA A 384 -16.76 -26.99 -23.03
C ALA A 384 -18.03 -26.23 -22.64
N LEU A 385 -18.97 -26.87 -21.93
CA LEU A 385 -20.19 -26.23 -21.46
C LEU A 385 -19.87 -25.05 -20.52
N GLN A 386 -18.91 -25.21 -19.62
CA GLN A 386 -18.46 -24.14 -18.74
C GLN A 386 -17.91 -22.96 -19.55
N LEU A 387 -17.01 -23.21 -20.50
CA LEU A 387 -16.41 -22.17 -21.36
C LEU A 387 -17.44 -21.46 -22.25
N ILE A 388 -18.44 -22.19 -22.78
CA ILE A 388 -19.52 -21.62 -23.59
C ILE A 388 -20.47 -20.77 -22.75
N SER A 389 -20.79 -21.20 -21.52
CA SER A 389 -21.70 -20.49 -20.63
C SER A 389 -21.18 -19.11 -20.20
N LEU A 390 -19.86 -18.91 -20.22
CA LEU A 390 -19.19 -17.69 -19.81
C LEU A 390 -19.19 -16.60 -20.91
N GLY A 391 -19.55 -16.94 -22.15
CA GLY A 391 -19.73 -15.96 -23.22
C GLY A 391 -19.85 -16.58 -24.61
N GLN A 392 -20.85 -16.13 -25.40
CA GLN A 392 -21.02 -16.53 -26.80
C GLN A 392 -20.01 -15.83 -27.71
N THR A 393 -18.76 -16.26 -27.65
CA THR A 393 -17.71 -15.80 -28.56
C THR A 393 -17.65 -16.68 -29.81
N GLU A 394 -17.02 -16.19 -30.88
CA GLU A 394 -16.73 -17.00 -32.07
C GLU A 394 -15.91 -18.25 -31.71
N ALA A 395 -15.02 -18.13 -30.72
CA ALA A 395 -14.25 -19.26 -30.17
C ALA A 395 -15.16 -20.30 -29.49
N ALA A 396 -16.14 -19.87 -28.68
CA ALA A 396 -17.11 -20.76 -28.04
C ALA A 396 -17.94 -21.55 -29.07
N VAL A 397 -18.33 -20.91 -30.17
CA VAL A 397 -19.05 -21.58 -31.28
C VAL A 397 -18.17 -22.63 -31.96
N LYS A 398 -16.88 -22.31 -32.19
CA LYS A 398 -15.92 -23.27 -32.77
C LYS A 398 -15.69 -24.48 -31.87
N ILE A 399 -15.47 -24.26 -30.57
CA ILE A 399 -15.31 -25.34 -29.57
C ILE A 399 -16.54 -26.23 -29.56
N LYS A 400 -17.74 -25.64 -29.51
CA LYS A 400 -19.00 -26.40 -29.54
C LYS A 400 -19.09 -27.26 -30.79
N THR A 401 -18.82 -26.69 -31.96
CA THR A 401 -18.90 -27.41 -33.24
C THR A 401 -17.90 -28.57 -33.29
N GLN A 402 -16.68 -28.38 -32.78
CA GLN A 402 -15.67 -29.43 -32.72
C GLN A 402 -16.05 -30.56 -31.77
N LEU A 403 -16.62 -30.26 -30.60
CA LEU A 403 -17.09 -31.29 -29.68
C LEU A 403 -18.33 -32.02 -30.20
N ASP A 404 -19.26 -31.33 -30.85
CA ASP A 404 -20.42 -31.97 -31.48
C ASP A 404 -19.98 -32.97 -32.57
N ASP A 405 -18.93 -32.65 -33.35
CA ASP A 405 -18.33 -33.58 -34.31
C ASP A 405 -17.60 -34.75 -33.62
N LEU A 406 -16.88 -34.48 -32.54
CA LEU A 406 -16.19 -35.50 -31.74
C LEU A 406 -17.18 -36.50 -31.11
N ASN A 407 -18.28 -36.01 -30.54
CA ASN A 407 -19.34 -36.85 -29.97
C ASN A 407 -19.97 -37.75 -31.04
N LYS A 408 -20.22 -37.26 -32.26
CA LYS A 408 -20.72 -38.10 -33.36
C LYS A 408 -19.75 -39.21 -33.75
N LYS A 409 -18.45 -38.90 -33.81
CA LYS A 409 -17.39 -39.90 -34.08
C LYS A 409 -17.31 -40.93 -32.95
N TRP A 410 -17.48 -40.49 -31.71
CA TRP A 410 -17.54 -41.37 -30.56
C TRP A 410 -18.72 -42.35 -30.64
N ASP A 411 -19.92 -41.85 -30.92
CA ASP A 411 -21.12 -42.67 -31.10
C ASP A 411 -20.94 -43.72 -32.21
N SER A 412 -20.32 -43.33 -33.32
CA SER A 412 -19.96 -44.23 -34.44
C SER A 412 -19.02 -45.35 -33.99
N LEU A 413 -17.93 -45.01 -33.30
CA LEU A 413 -16.99 -46.00 -32.77
C LEU A 413 -17.66 -46.94 -31.76
N GLN A 414 -18.55 -46.44 -30.91
CA GLN A 414 -19.26 -47.25 -29.92
C GLN A 414 -20.23 -48.24 -30.58
N GLN A 415 -20.88 -47.84 -31.68
CA GLN A 415 -21.67 -48.77 -32.51
C GLN A 415 -20.80 -49.85 -33.15
N LEU A 416 -19.69 -49.48 -33.80
CA LEU A 416 -18.75 -50.44 -34.39
C LEU A 416 -18.16 -51.41 -33.36
N ALA A 417 -17.82 -50.92 -32.18
CA ALA A 417 -17.36 -51.75 -31.07
C ALA A 417 -18.42 -52.79 -30.69
N THR A 418 -19.68 -52.37 -30.57
CA THR A 418 -20.80 -53.27 -30.23
C THR A 418 -21.01 -54.35 -31.30
N GLU A 419 -20.95 -53.97 -32.57
CA GLU A 419 -21.04 -54.91 -33.70
C GLU A 419 -19.88 -55.91 -33.70
N LYS A 420 -18.64 -55.45 -33.52
CA LYS A 420 -17.46 -56.32 -33.47
C LYS A 420 -17.49 -57.28 -32.27
N ALA A 421 -17.99 -56.83 -31.12
CA ALA A 421 -18.20 -57.68 -29.95
C ALA A 421 -19.17 -58.84 -30.27
N SER A 422 -20.29 -58.54 -30.95
CA SER A 422 -21.26 -59.56 -31.36
C SER A 422 -20.68 -60.55 -32.36
N GLN A 423 -19.87 -60.07 -33.32
CA GLN A 423 -19.23 -60.92 -34.32
C GLN A 423 -18.21 -61.88 -33.70
N LEU A 424 -17.31 -61.37 -32.85
CA LEU A 424 -16.32 -62.18 -32.14
C LEU A 424 -16.97 -63.19 -31.18
N GLY A 425 -18.05 -62.79 -30.50
CA GLY A 425 -18.84 -63.70 -29.68
C GLY A 425 -19.43 -64.86 -30.49
N SER A 426 -20.07 -64.55 -31.62
CA SER A 426 -20.69 -65.56 -32.50
C SER A 426 -19.64 -66.52 -33.09
N ALA A 427 -18.50 -65.99 -33.54
CA ALA A 427 -17.45 -66.83 -34.11
C ALA A 427 -16.76 -67.71 -33.08
N HIS A 428 -16.59 -67.24 -31.85
CA HIS A 428 -16.08 -68.05 -30.76
C HIS A 428 -17.02 -69.23 -30.47
N GLU A 429 -18.34 -69.02 -30.47
CA GLU A 429 -19.30 -70.12 -30.32
C GLU A 429 -19.20 -71.16 -31.44
N VAL A 430 -19.08 -70.70 -32.70
CA VAL A 430 -18.93 -71.58 -33.87
C VAL A 430 -17.62 -72.38 -33.80
N GLN A 431 -16.49 -71.72 -33.52
CA GLN A 431 -15.20 -72.41 -33.46
C GLN A 431 -15.11 -73.36 -32.25
N ARG A 432 -15.72 -73.01 -31.12
CA ARG A 432 -15.87 -73.93 -29.99
C ARG A 432 -16.65 -75.17 -30.37
N PHE A 433 -17.77 -75.00 -31.08
CA PHE A 433 -18.56 -76.13 -31.56
C PHE A 433 -17.78 -77.02 -32.55
N HIS A 434 -17.01 -76.44 -33.48
CA HIS A 434 -16.15 -77.23 -34.38
C HIS A 434 -15.11 -78.03 -33.60
N ARG A 435 -14.43 -77.42 -32.62
CA ARG A 435 -13.50 -78.15 -31.74
C ARG A 435 -14.20 -79.28 -30.99
N ASP A 436 -15.37 -79.03 -30.41
CA ASP A 436 -16.14 -80.06 -29.68
C ASP A 436 -16.55 -81.21 -30.62
N VAL A 437 -16.89 -80.91 -31.89
CA VAL A 437 -17.23 -81.91 -32.92
C VAL A 437 -16.01 -82.73 -33.32
N ASP A 438 -14.86 -82.09 -33.54
CA ASP A 438 -13.62 -82.77 -33.91
C ASP A 438 -13.13 -83.66 -32.75
N GLU A 439 -13.15 -83.17 -31.51
CA GLU A 439 -12.85 -83.97 -30.32
C GLU A 439 -13.80 -85.18 -30.18
N THR A 440 -15.09 -84.97 -30.45
CA THR A 440 -16.09 -86.06 -30.43
C THR A 440 -15.83 -87.07 -31.54
N LYS A 441 -15.45 -86.61 -32.73
CA LYS A 441 -15.12 -87.47 -33.86
C LYS A 441 -13.88 -88.31 -33.57
N ASP A 442 -12.82 -87.69 -33.06
CA ASP A 442 -11.59 -88.37 -32.64
C ASP A 442 -11.89 -89.41 -31.54
N TRP A 443 -12.77 -89.08 -30.59
CA TRP A 443 -13.24 -90.02 -29.57
C TRP A 443 -14.00 -91.20 -30.17
N ILE A 444 -14.89 -90.96 -31.14
CA ILE A 444 -15.60 -92.04 -31.85
C ILE A 444 -14.61 -92.92 -32.61
N GLU A 445 -13.66 -92.35 -33.34
CA GLU A 445 -12.64 -93.09 -34.08
C GLU A 445 -11.76 -93.93 -33.14
N GLU A 446 -11.41 -93.39 -31.96
CA GLU A 446 -10.69 -94.13 -30.91
C GLU A 446 -11.52 -95.34 -30.42
N LYS A 447 -12.83 -95.15 -30.15
CA LYS A 447 -13.71 -96.23 -29.69
C LYS A 447 -13.98 -97.27 -30.79
N ASP A 448 -14.17 -96.85 -32.03
CA ASP A 448 -14.31 -97.74 -33.17
C ASP A 448 -13.03 -98.56 -33.39
N GLY A 449 -11.85 -97.94 -33.25
CA GLY A 449 -10.57 -98.63 -33.29
C GLY A 449 -10.42 -99.65 -32.15
N ALA A 450 -10.85 -99.30 -30.94
CA ALA A 450 -10.86 -100.21 -29.79
C ALA A 450 -11.83 -101.39 -29.97
N LEU A 451 -13.02 -101.15 -30.54
CA LEU A 451 -14.04 -102.18 -30.80
C LEU A 451 -13.67 -103.11 -31.95
N ASN A 452 -13.01 -102.60 -33.00
CA ASN A 452 -12.55 -103.39 -34.15
C ASN A 452 -11.24 -104.15 -33.87
N ASN A 453 -10.79 -104.20 -32.62
CA ASN A 453 -9.63 -104.98 -32.22
C ASN A 453 -9.99 -106.47 -32.14
N ASN A 454 -9.47 -107.27 -33.07
CA ASN A 454 -9.67 -108.73 -33.11
C ASN A 454 -8.88 -109.51 -32.03
N ASP A 455 -8.21 -108.84 -31.09
CA ASP A 455 -7.51 -109.47 -29.98
C ASP A 455 -8.50 -109.98 -28.92
N LEU A 456 -8.76 -111.28 -28.94
CA LEU A 456 -9.64 -111.98 -28.00
C LEU A 456 -8.92 -112.37 -26.69
N GLY A 457 -7.64 -112.06 -26.53
CA GLY A 457 -6.81 -112.54 -25.42
C GLY A 457 -6.29 -113.97 -25.63
N LYS A 458 -5.13 -114.28 -25.03
CA LYS A 458 -4.44 -115.59 -25.19
C LYS A 458 -4.53 -116.49 -23.96
N ASP A 459 -5.05 -115.97 -22.84
CA ASP A 459 -5.23 -116.68 -21.58
C ASP A 459 -6.40 -116.09 -20.76
N LEU A 460 -6.86 -116.80 -19.73
CA LEU A 460 -8.01 -116.38 -18.91
C LEU A 460 -7.83 -114.97 -18.30
N ARG A 461 -6.60 -114.59 -17.95
CA ARG A 461 -6.29 -113.29 -17.35
C ARG A 461 -6.35 -112.16 -18.37
N SER A 462 -5.84 -112.36 -19.58
CA SER A 462 -5.91 -111.39 -20.68
C SER A 462 -7.36 -111.22 -21.17
N VAL A 463 -8.12 -112.31 -21.30
CA VAL A 463 -9.56 -112.26 -21.63
C VAL A 463 -10.34 -111.47 -20.58
N GLN A 464 -10.16 -111.76 -19.28
CA GLN A 464 -10.81 -111.02 -18.19
C GLN A 464 -10.38 -109.55 -18.11
N THR A 465 -9.16 -109.22 -18.55
CA THR A 465 -8.65 -107.85 -18.59
C THR A 465 -9.25 -107.09 -19.78
N LEU A 466 -9.37 -107.73 -20.94
CA LEU A 466 -10.02 -107.18 -22.14
C LEU A 466 -11.53 -106.97 -21.92
N GLN A 467 -12.18 -107.80 -21.10
CA GLN A 467 -13.59 -107.63 -20.74
C GLN A 467 -13.85 -106.44 -19.78
N ARG A 468 -12.81 -105.92 -19.12
CA ARG A 468 -12.90 -104.77 -18.19
C ARG A 468 -12.51 -103.43 -18.84
N LYS A 469 -11.78 -103.48 -19.94
CA LYS A 469 -11.46 -102.33 -20.79
C LYS A 469 -12.59 -102.10 -21.78
#